data_AF-A0A9N8KQA0-F1
#
_entry.id   AF-A0A9N8KQA0-F1
#
_cell.length_a   1.000
_cell.length_b   1.000
_cell.length_c   1.000
_cell.angle_alpha   90.00
_cell.angle_beta   90.00
_cell.angle_gamma   90.00
#
_symmetry.space_group_name_H-M   'P 1'
#
loop_
_entity.id
_entity.type
_entity.pdbx_description
1 polymer ?
#
loop_
_entity_poly.entity_id
_entity_poly.type
_entity_poly.pdbx_seq_one_letter_code
_entity_poly.pdbx_strand_id
1 'polypeptide(L)'
;MHLHNRATTHDLDYLLNARTFGRRFQAVKEELRRLISRVARTLNYEDEWANDEVSTFLNYLSDPQILFDDSKRQGIIVYQNDCLVIYAVKWEWVLSRKLKRIQRPHREPKPQDWLDCISIASLLFRRNGHKLSPIILKRYDNAQREIPVLPETVAELKSRVQRLTNLETFPGTVWVYTRRGFHYQWTTGELIPHNLWPLVRGIKNVYVGDQRRWRMYDFGKSPVVMGAQVGRSPLNAMKASL
;
A
#
# COMPACT_ATOMS: atom_id res chain seq x y z
N MET A 1 0.44 -0.30 -23.61
CA MET A 1 1.04 -1.13 -22.53
C MET A 1 2.06 -0.24 -21.80
N HIS A 2 2.01 -0.09 -20.46
CA HIS A 2 2.85 0.88 -19.71
C HIS A 2 3.98 0.23 -18.89
N LEU A 3 4.10 -1.10 -18.92
CA LEU A 3 5.21 -1.78 -18.25
C LEU A 3 6.41 -1.74 -19.19
N HIS A 4 7.41 -0.94 -18.84
CA HIS A 4 8.65 -0.82 -19.59
C HIS A 4 9.68 -1.82 -19.05
N ASN A 5 10.31 -2.58 -19.95
CA ASN A 5 11.47 -3.40 -19.59
C ASN A 5 12.68 -2.49 -19.40
N ARG A 6 13.46 -2.74 -18.35
CA ARG A 6 14.76 -2.10 -18.16
C ARG A 6 15.79 -2.92 -18.94
N ALA A 7 16.71 -2.26 -19.63
CA ALA A 7 17.79 -2.93 -20.34
C ALA A 7 18.79 -3.64 -19.39
N THR A 8 18.73 -3.36 -18.08
CA THR A 8 19.80 -3.68 -17.11
C THR A 8 19.32 -4.41 -15.86
N THR A 9 18.12 -5.00 -15.85
CA THR A 9 17.72 -5.85 -14.72
C THR A 9 18.32 -7.23 -14.95
N HIS A 10 19.32 -7.56 -14.15
CA HIS A 10 20.10 -8.79 -14.24
C HIS A 10 19.76 -9.78 -13.11
N ASP A 11 18.87 -9.38 -12.20
CA ASP A 11 18.49 -10.11 -10.99
C ASP A 11 17.01 -10.53 -10.99
N LEU A 12 16.72 -11.69 -10.39
CA LEU A 12 15.42 -12.32 -10.25
C LEU A 12 15.16 -12.70 -8.80
N ASP A 13 14.24 -11.98 -8.16
CA ASP A 13 13.73 -12.36 -6.85
C ASP A 13 12.63 -13.42 -6.97
N TYR A 14 12.74 -14.52 -6.23
CA TYR A 14 11.73 -15.57 -6.18
C TYR A 14 11.27 -15.92 -4.77
N LEU A 15 10.04 -16.42 -4.66
CA LEU A 15 9.51 -17.02 -3.45
C LEU A 15 8.96 -18.43 -3.74
N LEU A 16 9.28 -19.37 -2.85
CA LEU A 16 8.87 -20.76 -2.99
C LEU A 16 7.64 -21.08 -2.14
N ASN A 17 6.80 -21.98 -2.63
CA ASN A 17 5.65 -22.47 -1.88
C ASN A 17 6.07 -23.49 -0.82
N ALA A 18 6.25 -23.03 0.41
CA ALA A 18 6.57 -23.90 1.54
C ALA A 18 5.52 -25.01 1.78
N ARG A 19 4.24 -24.72 1.55
CA ARG A 19 3.16 -25.70 1.74
C ARG A 19 3.26 -26.85 0.73
N THR A 20 3.57 -26.56 -0.54
CA THR A 20 3.72 -27.58 -1.59
C THR A 20 4.86 -28.54 -1.29
N PHE A 21 5.98 -28.04 -0.81
CA PHE A 21 7.17 -28.87 -0.57
C PHE A 21 7.20 -29.53 0.81
N GLY A 22 6.45 -29.00 1.79
CA GLY A 22 6.33 -29.56 3.13
C GLY A 22 7.70 -29.85 3.75
N ARG A 23 7.93 -31.09 4.18
CA ARG A 23 9.20 -31.53 4.81
C ARG A 23 10.42 -31.41 3.86
N ARG A 24 10.21 -31.35 2.55
CA ARG A 24 11.29 -31.24 1.55
C ARG A 24 11.64 -29.78 1.23
N PHE A 25 10.95 -28.81 1.82
CA PHE A 25 11.12 -27.40 1.47
C PHE A 25 12.59 -26.95 1.53
N GLN A 26 13.30 -27.29 2.60
CA GLN A 26 14.69 -26.89 2.76
C GLN A 26 15.61 -27.56 1.73
N ALA A 27 15.46 -28.86 1.49
CA ALA A 27 16.22 -29.59 0.47
C ALA A 27 15.98 -29.03 -0.94
N VAL A 28 14.72 -28.72 -1.28
CA VAL A 28 14.36 -28.11 -2.58
C VAL A 28 14.98 -26.72 -2.71
N LYS A 29 14.95 -25.92 -1.63
CA LYS A 29 15.53 -24.58 -1.62
C LYS A 29 17.05 -24.62 -1.84
N GLU A 30 17.75 -25.52 -1.15
CA GLU A 30 19.20 -25.73 -1.31
C GLU A 30 19.57 -26.21 -2.71
N GLU A 31 18.83 -27.18 -3.24
CA GLU A 31 19.05 -27.70 -4.58
C GLU A 31 18.78 -26.63 -5.65
N LEU A 32 17.74 -25.82 -5.50
CA LEU A 32 17.46 -24.70 -6.40
C LEU A 32 18.60 -23.68 -6.38
N ARG A 33 19.10 -23.29 -5.20
CA ARG A 33 20.25 -22.38 -5.08
C ARG A 33 21.49 -22.96 -5.78
N ARG A 34 21.77 -24.25 -5.58
CA ARG A 34 22.88 -24.94 -6.25
C ARG A 34 22.75 -24.91 -7.78
N LEU A 35 21.54 -25.14 -8.30
CA LEU A 35 21.25 -25.07 -9.75
C LEU A 35 21.39 -23.65 -10.29
N ILE A 36 20.90 -22.65 -9.57
CA ILE A 36 21.03 -21.23 -9.93
C ILE A 36 22.50 -20.83 -10.04
N SER A 37 23.33 -21.15 -9.04
CA SER A 37 24.77 -20.83 -9.07
C SER A 37 25.49 -21.57 -10.20
N ARG A 38 25.09 -22.81 -10.51
CA ARG A 38 25.65 -23.55 -11.65
C ARG A 38 25.32 -22.85 -12.98
N VAL A 39 24.08 -22.39 -13.15
CA VAL A 39 23.67 -21.62 -14.33
C VAL A 39 24.45 -20.31 -14.41
N ALA A 40 24.61 -19.61 -13.28
CA ALA A 40 25.37 -18.37 -13.19
C ALA A 40 26.79 -18.52 -13.73
N ARG A 41 27.54 -19.53 -13.24
CA ARG A 41 28.89 -19.83 -13.72
C ARG A 41 28.93 -20.24 -15.19
N THR A 42 27.93 -20.98 -15.66
CA THR A 42 27.89 -21.46 -17.05
C THR A 42 27.64 -20.31 -18.03
N LEU A 43 26.81 -19.34 -17.66
CA LEU A 43 26.40 -18.22 -18.50
C LEU A 43 27.13 -16.91 -18.17
N ASN A 44 28.08 -16.94 -17.23
CA ASN A 44 28.81 -15.79 -16.72
C ASN A 44 27.89 -14.69 -16.16
N TYR A 45 26.89 -15.08 -15.36
CA TYR A 45 26.08 -14.18 -14.53
C TYR A 45 26.63 -14.09 -13.11
N GLU A 46 26.21 -13.06 -12.37
CA GLU A 46 26.49 -12.95 -10.94
C GLU A 46 25.89 -14.15 -10.18
N ASP A 47 26.58 -14.66 -9.15
CA ASP A 47 26.18 -15.89 -8.46
C ASP A 47 24.78 -15.83 -7.83
N GLU A 48 24.33 -14.63 -7.46
CA GLU A 48 23.02 -14.35 -6.84
C GLU A 48 22.03 -13.68 -7.80
N TRP A 49 22.24 -13.79 -9.12
CA TRP A 49 21.33 -13.28 -10.15
C TRP A 49 19.90 -13.80 -10.01
N ALA A 50 19.68 -14.93 -9.32
CA ALA A 50 18.35 -15.33 -8.89
C ALA A 50 18.40 -15.72 -7.41
N ASN A 51 17.63 -15.05 -6.57
CA ASN A 51 17.72 -15.22 -5.13
C ASN A 51 16.35 -15.13 -4.45
N ASP A 52 16.32 -15.51 -3.18
CA ASP A 52 15.13 -15.46 -2.34
C ASP A 52 15.15 -14.29 -1.36
N GLU A 53 15.83 -13.18 -1.67
CA GLU A 53 15.91 -11.99 -0.81
C GLU A 53 14.53 -11.41 -0.47
N VAL A 54 13.55 -11.64 -1.35
CA VAL A 54 12.14 -11.33 -1.12
C VAL A 54 11.61 -11.92 0.19
N SER A 55 12.22 -13.00 0.70
CA SER A 55 11.92 -13.63 1.99
C SER A 55 12.00 -12.65 3.17
N THR A 56 12.88 -11.65 3.10
CA THR A 56 12.95 -10.56 4.09
C THR A 56 11.62 -9.82 4.20
N PHE A 57 10.94 -9.62 3.07
CA PHE A 57 9.62 -8.97 3.05
C PHE A 57 8.48 -9.90 3.42
N LEU A 58 8.64 -11.21 3.22
CA LEU A 58 7.66 -12.21 3.64
C LEU A 58 7.50 -12.24 5.16
N ASN A 59 8.56 -11.92 5.92
CA ASN A 59 8.48 -11.79 7.38
C ASN A 59 7.56 -10.66 7.85
N TYR A 60 7.25 -9.69 6.99
CA TYR A 60 6.26 -8.65 7.29
C TYR A 60 4.81 -9.10 7.03
N LEU A 61 4.59 -10.24 6.39
CA LEU A 61 3.27 -10.79 6.15
C LEU A 61 2.81 -11.63 7.34
N SER A 62 1.52 -11.55 7.66
CA SER A 62 0.91 -12.44 8.66
C SER A 62 0.81 -13.88 8.14
N ASP A 63 0.62 -14.05 6.84
CA ASP A 63 0.66 -15.34 6.16
C ASP A 63 1.30 -15.18 4.75
N PRO A 64 2.58 -15.55 4.58
CA PRO A 64 3.23 -15.54 3.27
C PRO A 64 2.60 -16.46 2.23
N GLN A 65 1.89 -17.52 2.63
CA GLN A 65 1.26 -18.45 1.69
C GLN A 65 0.12 -17.78 0.93
N ILE A 66 -0.61 -16.85 1.56
CA ILE A 66 -1.66 -16.08 0.89
C ILE A 66 -1.09 -15.31 -0.30
N LEU A 67 0.14 -14.77 -0.20
CA LEU A 67 0.77 -14.09 -1.33
C LEU A 67 1.04 -15.05 -2.49
N PHE A 68 1.54 -16.26 -2.21
CA PHE A 68 1.77 -17.28 -3.24
C PHE A 68 0.45 -17.69 -3.91
N ASP A 69 -0.56 -18.04 -3.11
CA ASP A 69 -1.86 -18.48 -3.60
C ASP A 69 -2.56 -17.39 -4.41
N ASP A 70 -2.49 -16.13 -3.97
CA ASP A 70 -3.04 -14.98 -4.69
C ASP A 70 -2.28 -14.69 -5.98
N SER A 71 -0.95 -14.89 -6.00
CA SER A 71 -0.12 -14.73 -7.21
C SER A 71 -0.47 -15.80 -8.25
N LYS A 72 -0.65 -17.05 -7.80
CA LYS A 72 -1.14 -18.14 -8.67
C LYS A 72 -2.54 -17.85 -9.19
N ARG A 73 -3.46 -17.36 -8.34
CA ARG A 73 -4.83 -16.99 -8.74
C ARG A 73 -4.87 -15.80 -9.70
N GLN A 74 -3.91 -14.87 -9.61
CA GLN A 74 -3.74 -13.79 -10.59
C GLN A 74 -3.44 -14.34 -12.00
N GLY A 75 -2.85 -15.53 -12.10
CA GLY A 75 -2.76 -16.30 -13.35
C GLY A 75 -1.81 -15.70 -14.40
N ILE A 76 -0.87 -14.85 -14.00
CA ILE A 76 0.12 -14.28 -14.92
C ILE A 76 1.36 -15.17 -14.88
N ILE A 77 1.53 -15.95 -15.93
CA ILE A 77 2.68 -16.83 -16.13
C ILE A 77 3.76 -16.03 -16.84
N VAL A 78 4.94 -15.96 -16.23
CA VAL A 78 6.14 -15.32 -16.79
C VAL A 78 6.96 -16.33 -17.59
N TYR A 79 6.96 -17.59 -17.15
CA TYR A 79 7.64 -18.69 -17.80
C TYR A 79 6.95 -20.02 -17.47
N GLN A 80 6.89 -20.93 -18.43
CA GLN A 80 6.35 -22.27 -18.24
C GLN A 80 7.04 -23.28 -19.16
N ASN A 81 7.41 -24.42 -18.60
CA ASN A 81 7.73 -25.66 -19.30
C ASN A 81 7.21 -26.86 -18.50
N ASP A 82 7.56 -28.09 -18.90
CA ASP A 82 7.10 -29.34 -18.26
C ASP A 82 7.57 -29.50 -16.81
N CYS A 83 8.64 -28.81 -16.40
CA CYS A 83 9.29 -28.96 -15.11
C CYS A 83 9.16 -27.73 -14.19
N LEU A 84 8.86 -26.56 -14.74
CA LEU A 84 8.90 -25.29 -14.04
C LEU A 84 7.82 -24.34 -14.53
N VAL A 85 7.07 -23.76 -13.58
CA VAL A 85 6.13 -22.66 -13.83
C VAL A 85 6.48 -21.50 -12.93
N ILE A 86 6.72 -20.33 -13.52
CA ILE A 86 7.01 -19.08 -12.82
C ILE A 86 5.81 -18.15 -12.99
N TYR A 87 5.20 -17.79 -11.86
CA TYR A 87 4.11 -16.82 -11.81
C TYR A 87 4.65 -15.44 -11.45
N ALA A 88 4.11 -14.39 -12.06
CA ALA A 88 4.34 -13.03 -11.57
C ALA A 88 3.69 -12.89 -10.19
N VAL A 89 4.43 -12.31 -9.25
CA VAL A 89 3.91 -12.01 -7.92
C VAL A 89 2.71 -11.06 -8.00
N LYS A 90 1.81 -11.13 -7.02
CA LYS A 90 0.56 -10.36 -6.96
C LYS A 90 0.81 -8.85 -7.09
N TRP A 91 0.20 -8.20 -8.10
CA TRP A 91 0.47 -6.80 -8.43
C TRP A 91 0.14 -5.81 -7.29
N GLU A 92 -0.91 -6.08 -6.53
CA GLU A 92 -1.30 -5.29 -5.36
C GLU A 92 -0.19 -5.26 -4.30
N TRP A 93 0.46 -6.41 -4.08
CA TRP A 93 1.62 -6.51 -3.20
C TRP A 93 2.81 -5.72 -3.74
N VAL A 94 3.12 -5.88 -5.03
CA VAL A 94 4.21 -5.13 -5.69
C VAL A 94 4.00 -3.62 -5.58
N LEU A 95 2.77 -3.14 -5.81
CA LEU A 95 2.43 -1.73 -5.67
C LEU A 95 2.68 -1.24 -4.24
N SER A 96 2.20 -1.95 -3.23
CA SER A 96 2.43 -1.60 -1.82
C SER A 96 3.93 -1.53 -1.50
N ARG A 97 4.72 -2.56 -1.88
CA ARG A 97 6.18 -2.58 -1.67
C ARG A 97 6.89 -1.40 -2.33
N LYS A 98 6.52 -1.06 -3.57
CA LYS A 98 7.13 0.08 -4.29
C LYS A 98 6.76 1.42 -3.66
N LEU A 99 5.52 1.61 -3.23
CA LEU A 99 5.11 2.83 -2.51
C LEU A 99 5.84 2.96 -1.16
N LYS A 100 5.96 1.86 -0.41
CA LYS A 100 6.75 1.79 0.83
C LYS A 100 8.22 2.11 0.60
N ARG A 101 8.78 1.71 -0.54
CA ARG A 101 10.16 2.02 -0.93
C ARG A 101 10.36 3.51 -1.23
N ILE A 102 9.39 4.14 -1.89
CA ILE A 102 9.40 5.57 -2.23
C ILE A 102 9.32 6.45 -0.98
N GLN A 103 8.49 6.09 0.00
CA GLN A 103 8.29 6.92 1.19
C GLN A 103 9.37 6.76 2.28
N ARG A 104 10.48 6.07 2.00
CA ARG A 104 11.53 5.86 3.02
C ARG A 104 12.22 7.20 3.36
N PRO A 105 12.35 7.57 4.64
CA PRO A 105 12.87 8.89 5.06
C PRO A 105 14.27 9.26 4.55
N HIS A 106 15.08 8.28 4.14
CA HIS A 106 16.48 8.45 3.74
C HIS A 106 16.74 8.00 2.29
N ARG A 107 15.69 7.91 1.46
CA ARG A 107 15.83 7.55 0.06
C ARG A 107 15.03 8.53 -0.78
N GLU A 108 15.72 9.27 -1.64
CA GLU A 108 15.04 10.02 -2.68
C GLU A 108 14.43 9.06 -3.73
N PRO A 109 13.13 9.17 -4.02
CA PRO A 109 12.50 8.36 -5.05
C PRO A 109 13.11 8.65 -6.42
N LYS A 110 13.56 7.61 -7.13
CA LYS A 110 13.99 7.78 -8.53
C LYS A 110 12.76 8.01 -9.42
N PRO A 111 12.87 8.76 -10.54
CA PRO A 111 11.76 8.91 -11.48
C PRO A 111 11.16 7.56 -11.93
N GLN A 112 11.99 6.53 -12.12
CA GLN A 112 11.53 5.20 -12.49
C GLN A 112 10.71 4.51 -11.39
N ASP A 113 10.96 4.82 -10.11
CA ASP A 113 10.15 4.26 -9.01
C ASP A 113 8.69 4.71 -9.14
N TRP A 114 8.48 5.98 -9.49
CA TRP A 114 7.14 6.51 -9.74
C TRP A 114 6.50 5.95 -11.00
N LEU A 115 7.25 5.82 -12.10
CA LEU A 115 6.73 5.24 -13.35
C LEU A 115 6.24 3.80 -13.15
N ASP A 116 6.97 2.99 -12.37
CA ASP A 116 6.55 1.63 -12.02
C ASP A 116 5.21 1.66 -11.25
N CYS A 117 5.10 2.50 -10.22
CA CYS A 117 3.87 2.64 -9.42
C CYS A 117 2.68 3.09 -10.27
N ILE A 118 2.88 4.08 -11.16
CA ILE A 118 1.84 4.60 -12.05
C ILE A 118 1.36 3.51 -13.00
N SER A 119 2.30 2.74 -13.55
CA SER A 119 2.00 1.66 -14.50
C SER A 119 1.23 0.52 -13.85
N ILE A 120 1.63 0.11 -12.64
CA ILE A 120 0.95 -0.94 -11.87
C ILE A 120 -0.43 -0.46 -11.41
N ALA A 121 -0.55 0.77 -10.89
CA ALA A 121 -1.83 1.34 -10.48
C ALA A 121 -2.82 1.44 -11.66
N SER A 122 -2.34 1.89 -12.83
CA SER A 122 -3.14 1.96 -14.06
C SER A 122 -3.56 0.57 -14.55
N LEU A 123 -2.68 -0.43 -14.43
CA LEU A 123 -3.00 -1.82 -14.75
C LEU A 123 -4.10 -2.36 -13.83
N LEU A 124 -3.94 -2.19 -12.52
CA LEU A 124 -4.92 -2.64 -11.53
C LEU A 124 -6.27 -1.95 -11.70
N PHE A 125 -6.25 -0.63 -11.96
CA PHE A 125 -7.47 0.13 -12.25
C PHE A 125 -8.25 -0.48 -13.42
N ARG A 126 -7.58 -0.75 -14.55
CA ARG A 126 -8.22 -1.37 -15.72
C ARG A 126 -8.73 -2.78 -15.43
N ARG A 127 -7.94 -3.61 -14.72
CA ARG A 127 -8.32 -4.99 -14.40
C ARG A 127 -9.47 -5.08 -13.40
N ASN A 128 -9.64 -4.09 -12.53
CA ASN A 128 -10.68 -4.07 -11.51
C ASN A 128 -11.93 -3.29 -11.96
N GLY A 129 -12.23 -3.27 -13.26
CA GLY A 129 -13.43 -2.63 -13.80
C GLY A 129 -13.44 -1.12 -13.60
N HIS A 130 -12.29 -0.47 -13.79
CA HIS A 130 -12.12 0.99 -13.66
C HIS A 130 -12.38 1.52 -12.24
N LYS A 131 -12.05 0.70 -11.22
CA LYS A 131 -12.09 1.10 -9.81
C LYS A 131 -10.89 0.54 -9.08
N LEU A 132 -10.22 1.37 -8.29
CA LEU A 132 -9.08 0.94 -7.48
C LEU A 132 -9.32 1.29 -6.01
N SER A 133 -9.62 0.27 -5.21
CA SER A 133 -9.90 0.44 -3.78
C SER A 133 -8.60 0.53 -2.97
N PRO A 134 -8.47 1.44 -2.00
CA PRO A 134 -7.31 1.49 -1.11
C PRO A 134 -7.09 0.22 -0.28
N ILE A 135 -8.10 -0.66 -0.17
CA ILE A 135 -7.98 -1.95 0.52
C ILE A 135 -6.83 -2.80 -0.05
N ILE A 136 -6.50 -2.64 -1.33
CA ILE A 136 -5.40 -3.39 -1.96
C ILE A 136 -4.05 -3.08 -1.34
N LEU A 137 -3.87 -1.86 -0.81
CA LEU A 137 -2.64 -1.41 -0.18
C LEU A 137 -2.52 -1.98 1.24
N LYS A 138 -3.64 -2.38 1.85
CA LYS A 138 -3.70 -2.99 3.19
C LYS A 138 -3.53 -4.50 3.19
N ARG A 139 -3.98 -5.18 2.12
CA ARG A 139 -4.14 -6.64 2.11
C ARG A 139 -2.88 -7.40 2.55
N TYR A 140 -1.72 -6.81 2.29
CA TYR A 140 -0.41 -7.39 2.64
C TYR A 140 0.42 -6.50 3.57
N ASP A 141 -0.24 -5.57 4.27
CA ASP A 141 0.41 -4.71 5.24
C ASP A 141 0.20 -5.25 6.65
N ASN A 142 1.29 -5.39 7.39
CA ASN A 142 1.25 -5.57 8.84
C ASN A 142 1.85 -4.31 9.49
N ALA A 143 0.97 -3.40 9.92
CA ALA A 143 1.36 -2.12 10.50
C ALA A 143 2.16 -2.25 11.81
N GLN A 144 2.17 -3.43 12.44
CA GLN A 144 3.00 -3.69 13.62
C GLN A 144 4.44 -4.03 13.26
N ARG A 145 4.70 -4.46 12.03
CA ARG A 145 6.02 -4.93 11.57
C ARG A 145 6.70 -4.00 10.58
N GLU A 146 5.94 -3.14 9.90
CA GLU A 146 6.48 -2.18 8.94
C GLU A 146 5.58 -0.95 8.84
N ILE A 147 6.18 0.19 8.50
CA ILE A 147 5.45 1.41 8.16
C ILE A 147 4.50 1.11 6.98
N PRO A 148 3.19 1.34 7.13
CA PRO A 148 2.21 1.13 6.08
C PRO A 148 2.36 2.19 4.98
N VAL A 149 1.79 1.95 3.80
CA VAL A 149 1.76 2.96 2.74
C VAL A 149 1.05 4.22 3.26
N LEU A 150 1.69 5.39 3.16
CA LEU A 150 1.19 6.65 3.75
C LEU A 150 0.18 7.37 2.84
N PRO A 151 -0.74 8.18 3.40
CA PRO A 151 -1.70 8.98 2.62
C PRO A 151 -1.04 9.90 1.62
N GLU A 152 0.05 10.54 2.02
CA GLU A 152 0.75 11.54 1.21
C GLU A 152 1.36 10.86 -0.01
N THR A 153 1.92 9.67 0.16
CA THR A 153 2.44 8.83 -0.94
C THR A 153 1.34 8.45 -1.93
N VAL A 154 0.14 8.12 -1.44
CA VAL A 154 -0.99 7.74 -2.30
C VAL A 154 -1.63 8.95 -2.98
N ALA A 155 -1.72 10.09 -2.30
CA ALA A 155 -2.17 11.35 -2.89
C ALA A 155 -1.24 11.76 -4.05
N GLU A 156 0.06 11.64 -3.85
CA GLU A 156 1.05 11.89 -4.90
C GLU A 156 0.92 10.88 -6.05
N LEU A 157 0.74 9.59 -5.76
CA LEU A 157 0.45 8.59 -6.78
C LEU A 157 -0.81 8.96 -7.59
N LYS A 158 -1.91 9.32 -6.92
CA LYS A 158 -3.18 9.71 -7.55
C LYS A 158 -2.95 10.90 -8.49
N SER A 159 -2.28 11.95 -8.00
CA SER A 159 -1.95 13.14 -8.78
C SER A 159 -1.15 12.79 -10.04
N ARG A 160 -0.11 11.95 -9.90
CA ARG A 160 0.73 11.53 -11.03
C ARG A 160 0.00 10.65 -12.04
N VAL A 161 -0.81 9.71 -11.57
CA VAL A 161 -1.64 8.86 -12.44
C VAL A 161 -2.62 9.72 -13.22
N GLN A 162 -3.32 10.64 -12.56
CA GLN A 162 -4.24 11.57 -13.23
C GLN A 162 -3.51 12.39 -14.30
N ARG A 163 -2.37 12.99 -13.97
CA ARG A 163 -1.61 13.84 -14.89
C ARG A 163 -1.07 13.08 -16.11
N LEU A 164 -0.56 11.86 -15.93
CA LEU A 164 0.12 11.13 -17.00
C LEU A 164 -0.79 10.21 -17.81
N THR A 165 -1.93 9.80 -17.26
CA THR A 165 -2.81 8.80 -17.89
C THR A 165 -4.28 9.21 -17.96
N ASN A 166 -4.64 10.36 -17.36
CA ASN A 166 -6.01 10.84 -17.22
C ASN A 166 -6.96 9.88 -16.47
N LEU A 167 -6.41 8.94 -15.67
CA LEU A 167 -7.18 7.98 -14.89
C LEU A 167 -7.40 8.48 -13.46
N GLU A 168 -8.64 8.44 -12.98
CA GLU A 168 -8.93 8.70 -11.58
C GLU A 168 -8.83 7.42 -10.74
N THR A 169 -7.73 7.28 -10.01
CA THR A 169 -7.52 6.16 -9.08
C THR A 169 -7.89 6.52 -7.64
N PHE A 170 -8.26 5.51 -6.84
CA PHE A 170 -8.61 5.66 -5.42
C PHE A 170 -9.73 6.70 -5.12
N PRO A 171 -10.89 6.63 -5.80
CA PRO A 171 -11.98 7.59 -5.58
C PRO A 171 -12.55 7.46 -4.16
N GLY A 172 -12.92 8.59 -3.54
CA GLY A 172 -13.62 8.61 -2.25
C GLY A 172 -12.80 8.15 -1.03
N THR A 173 -11.47 8.16 -1.09
CA THR A 173 -10.63 7.68 0.01
C THR A 173 -10.61 8.65 1.19
N VAL A 174 -10.98 8.19 2.40
CA VAL A 174 -10.80 8.92 3.66
C VAL A 174 -9.68 8.25 4.47
N TRP A 175 -8.75 9.08 4.95
CA TRP A 175 -7.56 8.64 5.67
C TRP A 175 -7.77 8.78 7.18
N VAL A 176 -7.55 7.69 7.91
CA VAL A 176 -7.78 7.63 9.36
C VAL A 176 -6.51 7.19 10.08
N TYR A 177 -6.01 8.06 10.97
CA TYR A 177 -4.87 7.77 11.83
C TYR A 177 -5.37 7.27 13.19
N THR A 178 -4.82 6.15 13.70
CA THR A 178 -5.15 5.65 15.05
C THR A 178 -3.91 5.34 15.87
N ARG A 179 -4.10 5.15 17.19
CA ARG A 179 -3.04 4.92 18.19
C ARG A 179 -2.30 3.59 18.03
N ARG A 180 -2.89 2.64 17.29
CA ARG A 180 -2.36 1.28 17.07
C ARG A 180 -1.86 1.06 15.64
N GLY A 181 -1.78 2.13 14.85
CA GLY A 181 -1.35 2.07 13.47
C GLY A 181 -2.29 2.82 12.53
N PHE A 182 -1.93 2.76 11.25
CA PHE A 182 -2.59 3.44 10.16
C PHE A 182 -3.75 2.62 9.61
N HIS A 183 -4.93 3.23 9.43
CA HIS A 183 -6.09 2.55 8.87
C HIS A 183 -6.73 3.38 7.75
N TYR A 184 -6.82 2.80 6.56
CA TYR A 184 -7.70 3.28 5.47
C TYR A 184 -9.17 2.93 5.76
N GLN A 185 -10.11 3.85 5.56
CA GLN A 185 -11.53 3.51 5.54
C GLN A 185 -12.19 3.92 4.23
N TRP A 186 -12.94 2.98 3.64
CA TRP A 186 -13.89 3.28 2.59
C TRP A 186 -15.07 4.03 3.22
N THR A 187 -15.69 4.93 2.46
CA THR A 187 -16.89 5.72 2.79
C THR A 187 -18.15 4.86 3.04
N THR A 188 -18.12 3.88 3.96
CA THR A 188 -19.33 3.16 4.42
C THR A 188 -19.41 2.88 5.94
N GLY A 189 -18.53 3.41 6.80
CA GLY A 189 -18.88 3.65 8.22
C GLY A 189 -18.08 2.94 9.32
N GLU A 190 -17.99 3.69 10.44
CA GLU A 190 -17.59 3.40 11.86
C GLU A 190 -16.11 3.10 12.21
N LEU A 191 -15.42 3.70 13.19
CA LEU A 191 -15.50 4.90 14.05
C LEU A 191 -14.08 5.06 14.71
N ILE A 192 -13.64 6.27 15.12
CA ILE A 192 -12.30 6.49 15.74
C ILE A 192 -12.42 6.82 17.25
N PRO A 193 -11.60 6.21 18.14
CA PRO A 193 -11.61 6.51 19.57
C PRO A 193 -11.09 7.91 19.94
N HIS A 194 -11.75 8.53 20.93
CA HIS A 194 -11.60 9.92 21.40
C HIS A 194 -10.23 10.28 22.03
N ASN A 195 -9.39 9.31 22.38
CA ASN A 195 -8.21 9.50 23.24
C ASN A 195 -6.92 10.00 22.54
N LEU A 196 -7.03 10.47 21.29
CA LEU A 196 -5.90 10.92 20.47
C LEU A 196 -5.96 12.38 19.99
N TRP A 197 -6.98 13.12 20.39
CA TRP A 197 -7.14 14.56 20.15
C TRP A 197 -5.96 15.49 20.55
N PRO A 198 -5.12 15.24 21.58
CA PRO A 198 -4.25 16.31 22.10
C PRO A 198 -2.89 16.55 21.40
N LEU A 199 -2.51 15.77 20.37
CA LEU A 199 -1.13 15.77 19.85
C LEU A 199 -0.92 16.47 18.50
N VAL A 200 -1.99 16.97 17.88
CA VAL A 200 -1.94 17.74 16.63
C VAL A 200 -2.09 19.22 16.99
N ARG A 201 -1.43 20.14 16.26
CA ARG A 201 -1.63 21.59 16.42
C ARG A 201 -2.24 22.21 15.15
N GLY A 202 -3.07 23.23 15.35
CA GLY A 202 -3.69 24.02 14.27
C GLY A 202 -5.02 23.46 13.76
N ILE A 203 -5.62 24.17 12.79
CA ILE A 203 -6.95 23.88 12.26
C ILE A 203 -6.87 22.75 11.22
N LYS A 204 -7.66 21.69 11.39
CA LYS A 204 -7.76 20.57 10.45
C LYS A 204 -9.21 20.24 10.11
N ASN A 205 -9.44 19.83 8.87
CA ASN A 205 -10.70 19.24 8.43
C ASN A 205 -10.70 17.75 8.73
N VAL A 206 -11.66 17.31 9.55
CA VAL A 206 -11.84 15.91 9.93
C VAL A 206 -13.21 15.47 9.46
N TYR A 207 -13.27 14.30 8.83
CA TYR A 207 -14.53 13.68 8.44
C TYR A 207 -15.11 12.92 9.64
N VAL A 208 -16.29 13.34 10.10
CA VAL A 208 -16.93 12.84 11.32
C VAL A 208 -17.96 11.78 10.92
N GLY A 209 -17.58 10.51 11.09
CA GLY A 209 -18.28 9.35 10.51
C GLY A 209 -19.71 9.15 11.02
N ASP A 210 -19.97 9.40 12.30
CA ASP A 210 -21.30 9.35 12.93
C ASP A 210 -22.25 10.42 12.40
N GLN A 211 -21.72 11.51 11.82
CA GLN A 211 -22.51 12.66 11.36
C GLN A 211 -22.47 12.87 9.85
N ARG A 212 -21.72 12.01 9.14
CA ARG A 212 -21.54 12.05 7.67
C ARG A 212 -21.22 13.45 7.14
N ARG A 213 -20.43 14.23 7.89
CA ARG A 213 -20.06 15.60 7.52
C ARG A 213 -18.60 15.91 7.85
N TRP A 214 -18.04 16.83 7.08
CA TRP A 214 -16.75 17.44 7.39
C TRP A 214 -16.90 18.45 8.52
N ARG A 215 -15.99 18.42 9.48
CA ARG A 215 -15.92 19.39 10.57
C ARG A 215 -14.50 19.91 10.72
N MET A 216 -14.38 21.21 10.88
CA MET A 216 -13.13 21.87 11.25
C MET A 216 -12.92 21.71 12.75
N TYR A 217 -11.73 21.26 13.13
CA TYR A 217 -11.28 21.22 14.52
C TYR A 217 -10.02 22.07 14.65
N ASP A 218 -10.02 22.98 15.61
CA ASP A 218 -8.85 23.76 16.00
C ASP A 218 -8.10 23.02 17.11
N PHE A 219 -7.01 22.36 16.75
CA PHE A 219 -6.18 21.62 17.68
C PHE A 219 -5.12 22.52 18.37
N GLY A 220 -5.31 23.85 18.34
CA GLY A 220 -4.46 24.83 19.04
C GLY A 220 -5.02 25.33 20.38
N LYS A 221 -6.25 24.97 20.76
CA LYS A 221 -6.87 25.36 22.05
C LYS A 221 -7.23 24.10 22.84
N SER A 222 -6.85 24.05 24.12
CA SER A 222 -7.23 22.96 25.04
C SER A 222 -8.72 22.65 24.92
N PRO A 223 -9.14 21.36 25.00
CA PRO A 223 -10.52 20.99 24.77
C PRO A 223 -11.40 21.51 25.91
N VAL A 224 -11.96 22.70 25.73
CA VAL A 224 -13.19 23.05 26.44
C VAL A 224 -14.27 22.20 25.81
N VAL A 225 -14.79 21.28 26.61
CA VAL A 225 -16.00 20.52 26.32
C VAL A 225 -17.11 21.55 26.05
N MET A 226 -17.35 21.89 24.79
CA MET A 226 -18.60 22.52 24.38
C MET A 226 -19.66 21.43 24.40
N GLY A 227 -20.10 21.13 25.62
CA GLY A 227 -21.34 20.42 25.88
C GLY A 227 -22.48 21.16 25.19
N ALA A 228 -23.43 20.39 24.68
CA ALA A 228 -24.63 20.88 24.05
C ALA A 228 -25.30 21.97 24.90
N GLN A 229 -25.45 23.16 24.32
CA GLN A 229 -26.59 24.02 24.61
C GLN A 229 -27.27 24.36 23.29
N VAL A 230 -28.43 23.73 23.12
CA VAL A 230 -29.53 24.24 22.29
C VAL A 230 -29.91 25.61 22.86
N GLY A 231 -29.81 26.67 22.05
CA GLY A 231 -30.26 27.99 22.50
C GLY A 231 -29.82 29.16 21.63
N ARG A 232 -30.72 29.55 20.70
CA ARG A 232 -30.92 30.91 20.15
C ARG A 232 -29.81 31.55 19.30
N SER A 233 -30.19 31.90 18.08
CA SER A 233 -29.47 32.78 17.16
C SER A 233 -29.29 34.20 17.76
N PRO A 234 -28.08 34.75 17.83
CA PRO A 234 -27.87 36.15 18.19
C PRO A 234 -27.91 37.01 16.92
N LEU A 235 -29.12 37.28 16.44
CA LEU A 235 -29.38 38.33 15.45
C LEU A 235 -30.46 39.33 15.89
N ASN A 236 -30.90 39.26 17.15
CA ASN A 236 -31.86 40.20 17.75
C ASN A 236 -31.43 40.58 19.18
N ALA A 237 -30.45 41.46 19.32
CA ALA A 237 -30.21 42.21 20.57
C ALA A 237 -29.38 43.47 20.28
N MET A 238 -29.84 44.29 19.33
CA MET A 238 -29.39 45.67 19.18
C MET A 238 -30.58 46.51 18.69
N LYS A 239 -31.56 46.71 19.58
CA LYS A 239 -32.63 47.73 19.53
C LYS A 239 -33.33 47.72 20.89
N ALA A 240 -33.55 48.93 21.44
CA ALA A 240 -33.92 49.28 22.82
C ALA A 240 -32.70 49.29 23.76
N SER A 241 -31.97 50.40 24.00
CA SER A 241 -32.36 51.79 24.36
C SER A 241 -33.10 51.90 25.69
N LEU A 242 -32.35 52.04 26.79
CA LEU A 242 -32.38 53.13 27.78
C LEU A 242 -31.53 52.75 29.00
#